data_AF-A0A964FDP2-F1
#
_entry.id   AF-A0A964FDP2-F1
#
_cell.length_a   1.000
_cell.length_b   1.000
_cell.length_c   1.000
_cell.angle_alpha   90.00
_cell.angle_beta   90.00
_cell.angle_gamma   90.00
#
_symmetry.space_group_name_H-M   'P 1'
#
loop_
_entity.id
_entity.type
_entity.pdbx_description
1 polymer ?
#
loop_
_entity_poly.entity_id
_entity_poly.type
_entity_poly.pdbx_seq_one_letter_code
_entity_poly.pdbx_strand_id
1 'polypeptide(L)'
;MSRAGLLALALALPAAAQAQDFSAGSAAKSWGLLGEEMARFEAQVVDVLCELGGDCPEDCGGGARQLGLLRSADGVLVMPMKNGQPVFSGAVADLLPYCGETVEVDGLLVGEPEATPAKFFQIQTIRRPGEPEARPANRFTEAWATANPEAAAEGGEWFRADPDVRARIEAEGYLGLGPEVDAAFIAEWF
;
A
#
# COMPACT_ATOMS: atom_id res chain seq x y z
N MET A 1 -55.30 10.53 45.88
CA MET A 1 -53.82 10.51 45.96
C MET A 1 -53.45 9.04 46.08
N SER A 2 -52.74 8.36 45.18
CA SER A 2 -51.62 8.77 44.34
C SER A 2 -51.53 7.89 43.08
N ARG A 3 -51.13 8.49 41.96
CA ARG A 3 -50.60 7.81 40.77
C ARG A 3 -49.07 7.86 40.86
N ALA A 4 -48.41 6.72 40.76
CA ALA A 4 -47.00 6.58 40.40
C ALA A 4 -46.86 5.13 39.89
N GLY A 5 -46.60 4.82 38.63
CA GLY A 5 -45.68 5.44 37.69
C GLY A 5 -44.50 4.48 37.53
N LEU A 6 -44.72 3.34 36.84
CA LEU A 6 -43.64 2.39 36.54
C LEU A 6 -42.68 3.02 35.53
N LEU A 7 -41.45 3.26 35.96
CA LEU A 7 -40.33 3.67 35.12
C LEU A 7 -39.73 2.41 34.48
N ALA A 8 -39.90 2.22 33.17
CA ALA A 8 -39.23 1.16 32.43
C ALA A 8 -37.79 1.61 32.11
N LEU A 9 -36.80 0.96 32.73
CA LEU A 9 -35.39 1.14 32.41
C LEU A 9 -35.10 0.44 31.07
N ALA A 10 -34.92 1.20 29.99
CA ALA A 10 -34.41 0.67 28.74
C ALA A 10 -32.90 0.40 28.90
N LEU A 11 -32.53 -0.88 28.94
CA LEU A 11 -31.14 -1.33 28.86
C LEU A 11 -30.62 -1.01 27.46
N ALA A 12 -29.82 0.06 27.34
CA ALA A 12 -29.02 0.32 26.16
C ALA A 12 -27.95 -0.78 26.07
N LEU A 13 -28.19 -1.79 25.22
CA LEU A 13 -27.16 -2.73 24.84
C LEU A 13 -26.03 -1.93 24.17
N PRO A 14 -24.75 -2.09 24.59
CA PRO A 14 -23.65 -1.51 23.85
C PRO A 14 -23.71 -2.12 22.45
N ALA A 15 -23.79 -1.27 21.43
CA ALA A 15 -23.58 -1.71 20.06
C ALA A 15 -22.19 -2.35 20.04
N ALA A 16 -22.13 -3.68 19.97
CA ALA A 16 -20.90 -4.35 19.62
C ALA A 16 -20.43 -3.68 18.33
N ALA A 17 -19.23 -3.09 18.38
CA ALA A 17 -18.58 -2.55 17.19
C ALA A 17 -18.55 -3.69 16.18
N GLN A 18 -19.50 -3.69 15.24
CA GLN A 18 -19.45 -4.63 14.14
C GLN A 18 -18.20 -4.24 13.38
N ALA A 19 -17.26 -5.18 13.26
CA ALA A 19 -16.11 -5.00 12.39
C ALA A 19 -16.65 -4.57 11.04
N GLN A 20 -16.25 -3.37 10.58
CA GLN A 20 -16.78 -2.82 9.36
C GLN A 20 -16.36 -3.73 8.20
N ASP A 21 -17.35 -4.20 7.42
CA ASP A 21 -17.09 -5.01 6.25
C ASP A 21 -16.56 -4.12 5.12
N PHE A 22 -15.25 -4.09 4.97
CA PHE A 22 -14.60 -3.33 3.90
C PHE A 22 -14.75 -3.97 2.52
N SER A 23 -15.24 -5.22 2.42
CA SER A 23 -15.48 -5.85 1.11
C SER A 23 -16.71 -5.31 0.41
N ALA A 24 -17.64 -4.72 1.17
CA ALA A 24 -18.89 -4.19 0.65
C ALA A 24 -18.64 -3.09 -0.41
N GLY A 25 -19.05 -3.37 -1.65
CA GLY A 25 -18.94 -2.43 -2.76
C GLY A 25 -17.53 -2.27 -3.34
N SER A 26 -16.58 -3.14 -2.94
CA SER A 26 -15.29 -3.27 -3.62
C SER A 26 -15.47 -3.89 -5.01
N ALA A 27 -14.75 -3.34 -5.98
CA ALA A 27 -14.60 -3.85 -7.34
C ALA A 27 -13.18 -4.39 -7.60
N ALA A 28 -12.39 -4.61 -6.53
CA ALA A 28 -11.05 -5.17 -6.63
C ALA A 28 -11.07 -6.55 -7.27
N LYS A 29 -10.05 -6.83 -8.08
CA LYS A 29 -9.87 -8.12 -8.74
C LYS A 29 -8.91 -8.97 -7.93
N SER A 30 -9.34 -10.16 -7.54
CA SER A 30 -8.51 -11.20 -6.93
C SER A 30 -7.22 -11.45 -7.71
N TRP A 31 -6.10 -11.62 -7.01
CA TRP A 31 -4.81 -12.04 -7.56
C TRP A 31 -4.44 -13.47 -7.14
N GLY A 32 -5.31 -14.14 -6.36
CA GLY A 32 -5.07 -15.49 -5.84
C GLY A 32 -4.01 -15.52 -4.73
N LEU A 33 -3.85 -14.40 -4.01
CA LEU A 33 -2.91 -14.30 -2.90
C LEU A 33 -3.50 -14.98 -1.65
N LEU A 34 -2.61 -15.53 -0.83
CA LEU A 34 -3.00 -16.19 0.42
C LEU A 34 -3.61 -15.15 1.40
N GLY A 35 -4.80 -15.45 1.92
CA GLY A 35 -5.51 -14.57 2.85
C GLY A 35 -5.97 -13.23 2.25
N GLU A 36 -6.16 -13.15 0.92
CA GLU A 36 -6.65 -11.93 0.29
C GLU A 36 -8.13 -11.67 0.57
N GLU A 37 -8.43 -10.41 0.89
CA GLU A 37 -9.78 -9.89 1.11
C GLU A 37 -9.94 -8.62 0.29
N MET A 38 -11.04 -8.53 -0.46
CA MET A 38 -11.42 -7.29 -1.14
C MET A 38 -11.71 -6.21 -0.11
N ALA A 39 -11.19 -5.01 -0.34
CA ALA A 39 -11.35 -3.90 0.59
C ALA A 39 -11.45 -2.57 -0.14
N ARG A 40 -12.52 -1.84 0.16
CA ARG A 40 -12.75 -0.46 -0.26
C ARG A 40 -13.04 0.41 0.95
N PHE A 41 -12.32 1.52 1.06
CA PHE A 41 -12.46 2.43 2.20
C PHE A 41 -11.92 3.83 1.88
N GLU A 42 -12.34 4.80 2.68
CA GLU A 42 -11.73 6.13 2.72
C GLU A 42 -10.56 6.16 3.69
N ALA A 43 -9.48 6.85 3.31
CA ALA A 43 -8.29 7.03 4.15
C ALA A 43 -7.57 8.33 3.80
N GLN A 44 -6.85 8.90 4.76
CA GLN A 44 -5.87 9.95 4.49
C GLN A 44 -4.55 9.32 4.02
N VAL A 45 -3.95 9.86 2.97
CA VAL A 45 -2.59 9.49 2.57
C VAL A 45 -1.59 10.18 3.49
N VAL A 46 -0.73 9.41 4.15
CA VAL A 46 0.22 9.91 5.16
C VAL A 46 1.65 9.44 4.86
N ASP A 47 2.65 10.21 5.31
CA ASP A 47 4.01 9.68 5.51
C ASP A 47 4.02 8.81 6.77
N VAL A 48 4.40 7.55 6.62
CA VAL A 48 4.40 6.58 7.73
C VAL A 48 5.34 7.00 8.86
N LEU A 49 6.47 7.64 8.56
CA LEU A 49 7.44 8.08 9.57
C LEU A 49 6.97 9.34 10.30
N CYS A 50 6.27 10.23 9.60
CA CYS A 50 5.58 11.35 10.23
C CYS A 50 4.53 10.84 11.22
N GLU A 51 3.72 9.87 10.80
CA GLU A 51 2.59 9.41 11.61
C GLU A 51 3.00 8.59 12.83
N LEU A 52 4.07 7.80 12.71
CA LEU A 52 4.56 6.97 13.81
C LEU A 52 5.58 7.69 14.71
N GLY A 53 6.35 8.62 14.15
CA GLY A 53 7.54 9.19 14.80
C GLY A 53 7.60 10.71 14.85
N GLY A 54 6.70 11.42 14.18
CA GLY A 54 6.68 12.89 14.12
C GLY A 54 7.73 13.52 13.19
N ASP A 55 8.47 12.73 12.41
CA ASP A 55 9.38 13.23 11.37
C ASP A 55 8.58 13.53 10.09
N CYS A 56 8.14 14.78 9.98
CA CYS A 56 7.18 15.22 8.96
C CYS A 56 7.84 16.18 7.95
N PRO A 57 8.60 15.67 6.97
CA PRO A 57 9.08 16.50 5.87
C PRO A 57 7.90 17.03 5.04
N GLU A 58 8.11 18.15 4.36
CA GLU A 58 7.14 18.67 3.38
C GLU A 58 6.89 17.64 2.25
N ASP A 59 5.71 17.71 1.63
CA ASP A 59 5.31 16.86 0.49
C ASP A 59 5.49 15.35 0.74
N CYS A 60 5.30 14.90 1.98
CA CYS A 60 5.54 13.51 2.40
C CYS A 60 6.93 13.00 1.96
N GLY A 61 7.93 13.89 1.93
CA GLY A 61 9.29 13.58 1.50
C GLY A 61 9.47 13.36 -0.01
N GLY A 62 8.56 13.88 -0.85
CA GLY A 62 8.75 13.98 -2.30
C GLY A 62 8.91 12.65 -3.03
N GLY A 63 8.35 11.57 -2.47
CA GLY A 63 8.46 10.20 -3.02
C GLY A 63 9.64 9.38 -2.48
N ALA A 64 10.48 9.94 -1.62
CA ALA A 64 11.56 9.20 -0.95
C ALA A 64 11.08 8.45 0.31
N ARG A 65 9.83 8.66 0.73
CA ARG A 65 9.23 8.05 1.93
C ARG A 65 8.24 6.96 1.53
N GLN A 66 8.08 5.97 2.42
CA GLN A 66 6.96 5.04 2.32
C GLN A 66 5.69 5.77 2.76
N LEU A 67 4.68 5.74 1.91
CA LEU A 67 3.36 6.31 2.22
C LEU A 67 2.42 5.23 2.75
N GLY A 68 1.52 5.67 3.62
CA GLY A 68 0.50 4.87 4.29
C GLY A 68 -0.90 5.43 4.06
N LEU A 69 -1.90 4.67 4.49
CA LEU A 69 -3.31 5.04 4.43
C LEU A 69 -3.89 5.00 5.84
N LEU A 70 -4.12 6.16 6.44
CA LEU A 70 -4.79 6.25 7.74
C LEU A 70 -6.31 6.16 7.52
N ARG A 71 -6.88 4.98 7.75
CA ARG A 71 -8.26 4.67 7.39
C ARG A 71 -9.25 5.48 8.23
N SER A 72 -10.18 6.17 7.57
CA SER A 72 -11.10 7.11 8.21
C SER A 72 -12.09 6.44 9.17
N ALA A 73 -12.40 5.15 8.94
CA ALA A 73 -13.39 4.41 9.74
C ALA A 73 -12.92 4.11 11.17
N ASP A 74 -11.64 3.82 11.36
CA ASP A 74 -11.10 3.25 12.60
C ASP A 74 -9.71 3.76 12.98
N GLY A 75 -9.11 4.65 12.19
CA GLY A 75 -7.78 5.20 12.43
C GLY A 75 -6.66 4.16 12.29
N VAL A 76 -6.91 3.01 11.66
CA VAL A 76 -5.87 2.01 11.42
C VAL A 76 -4.96 2.48 10.29
N LEU A 77 -3.65 2.48 10.55
CA LEU A 77 -2.64 2.69 9.52
C LEU A 77 -2.52 1.42 8.65
N VAL A 78 -3.00 1.52 7.42
CA VAL A 78 -2.89 0.46 6.41
C VAL A 78 -1.66 0.72 5.55
N MET A 79 -0.89 -0.34 5.27
CA MET A 79 0.37 -0.27 4.52
C MET A 79 0.17 -0.70 3.05
N PRO A 80 0.07 0.25 2.10
CA PRO A 80 -0.06 -0.03 0.67
C PRO A 80 1.30 -0.43 0.06
N MET A 81 1.71 -1.68 0.25
CA MET A 81 3.02 -2.17 -0.19
C MET A 81 3.09 -2.57 -1.66
N LYS A 82 1.94 -2.64 -2.35
CA LYS A 82 1.85 -3.07 -3.74
C LYS A 82 0.82 -2.25 -4.49
N ASN A 83 1.13 -1.83 -5.72
CA ASN A 83 0.14 -1.27 -6.64
C ASN A 83 -0.41 -2.31 -7.63
N GLY A 84 -1.30 -1.90 -8.52
CA GLY A 84 -2.00 -2.76 -9.49
C GLY A 84 -1.13 -3.31 -10.62
N GLN A 85 0.18 -3.00 -10.69
CA GLN A 85 1.04 -3.52 -11.75
C GLN A 85 1.75 -4.82 -11.34
N PRO A 86 1.82 -5.84 -12.20
CA PRO A 86 2.56 -7.07 -11.91
C PRO A 86 4.08 -6.92 -12.18
N VAL A 87 4.70 -5.82 -11.73
CA VAL A 87 6.09 -5.46 -12.06
C VAL A 87 6.97 -5.19 -10.83
N PHE A 88 6.66 -5.82 -9.69
CA PHE A 88 7.42 -5.67 -8.44
C PHE A 88 7.53 -4.23 -7.92
N SER A 89 6.49 -3.43 -8.13
CA SER A 89 6.41 -2.02 -7.75
C SER A 89 5.53 -1.77 -6.52
N GLY A 90 5.94 -0.83 -5.67
CA GLY A 90 5.13 -0.31 -4.56
C GLY A 90 4.07 0.70 -5.03
N ALA A 91 3.34 1.28 -4.07
CA ALA A 91 2.25 2.23 -4.33
C ALA A 91 2.62 3.72 -4.18
N VAL A 92 3.87 4.04 -3.83
CA VAL A 92 4.28 5.43 -3.53
C VAL A 92 4.01 6.36 -4.71
N ALA A 93 4.37 5.98 -5.93
CA ALA A 93 4.12 6.78 -7.14
C ALA A 93 2.62 7.04 -7.40
N ASP A 94 1.75 6.15 -6.92
CA ASP A 94 0.29 6.28 -7.05
C ASP A 94 -0.31 7.19 -5.96
N LEU A 95 0.29 7.17 -4.77
CA LEU A 95 -0.22 7.87 -3.58
C LEU A 95 0.35 9.28 -3.41
N LEU A 96 1.60 9.52 -3.83
CA LEU A 96 2.29 10.79 -3.66
C LEU A 96 1.48 12.01 -4.12
N PRO A 97 0.75 11.98 -5.26
CA PRO A 97 -0.09 13.11 -5.68
C PRO A 97 -1.26 13.47 -4.75
N TYR A 98 -1.49 12.67 -3.72
CA TYR A 98 -2.57 12.85 -2.74
C TYR A 98 -2.02 13.00 -1.32
N CYS A 99 -0.71 13.26 -1.13
CA CYS A 99 -0.10 13.45 0.18
C CYS A 99 -0.93 14.40 1.07
N GLY A 100 -1.35 13.93 2.25
CA GLY A 100 -2.17 14.67 3.20
C GLY A 100 -3.66 14.75 2.84
N GLU A 101 -4.07 14.33 1.65
CA GLU A 101 -5.47 14.33 1.21
C GLU A 101 -6.21 13.05 1.63
N THR A 102 -7.53 13.17 1.79
CA THR A 102 -8.42 12.00 1.90
C THR A 102 -8.73 11.46 0.52
N VAL A 103 -8.61 10.14 0.37
CA VAL A 103 -8.90 9.38 -0.85
C VAL A 103 -9.82 8.21 -0.53
N GLU A 104 -10.57 7.76 -1.51
CA GLU A 104 -11.19 6.45 -1.52
C GLU A 104 -10.31 5.50 -2.33
N VAL A 105 -9.95 4.36 -1.72
CA VAL A 105 -9.12 3.34 -2.34
C VAL A 105 -9.88 2.03 -2.45
N ASP A 106 -9.52 1.22 -3.44
CA ASP A 106 -10.06 -0.12 -3.65
C ASP A 106 -8.93 -1.08 -4.03
N GLY A 107 -8.93 -2.26 -3.42
CA GLY A 107 -7.83 -3.21 -3.56
C GLY A 107 -7.99 -4.48 -2.70
N LEU A 108 -6.86 -5.12 -2.42
CA LEU A 108 -6.81 -6.37 -1.65
C LEU A 108 -6.03 -6.17 -0.35
N LEU A 109 -6.66 -6.44 0.79
CA LEU A 109 -5.96 -6.68 2.04
C LEU A 109 -5.42 -8.11 2.02
N VAL A 110 -4.13 -8.30 2.19
CA VAL A 110 -3.45 -9.58 2.06
C VAL A 110 -2.76 -9.94 3.36
N GLY A 111 -3.02 -11.15 3.85
CA GLY A 111 -2.39 -11.70 5.03
C GLY A 111 -3.32 -12.61 5.84
N GLU A 112 -2.74 -13.57 6.54
CA GLU A 112 -3.43 -14.45 7.49
C GLU A 112 -3.01 -14.10 8.92
N PRO A 113 -3.94 -14.05 9.89
CA PRO A 113 -3.63 -13.68 11.27
C PRO A 113 -2.48 -14.48 11.91
N GLU A 114 -2.31 -15.74 11.52
CA GLU A 114 -1.30 -16.65 12.05
C GLU A 114 0.12 -16.35 11.54
N ALA A 115 0.25 -15.75 10.36
CA ALA A 115 1.53 -15.47 9.70
C ALA A 115 1.87 -13.98 9.63
N THR A 116 0.85 -13.13 9.53
CA THR A 116 0.97 -11.68 9.32
C THR A 116 0.05 -10.95 10.30
N PRO A 117 0.59 -10.46 11.44
CA PRO A 117 -0.22 -9.76 12.45
C PRO A 117 -0.81 -8.43 11.94
N ALA A 118 -0.28 -7.91 10.83
CA ALA A 118 -0.84 -6.79 10.09
C ALA A 118 -0.97 -7.17 8.61
N LYS A 119 -2.15 -6.93 8.04
CA LYS A 119 -2.36 -7.13 6.61
C LYS A 119 -1.70 -6.01 5.81
N PHE A 120 -1.10 -6.38 4.69
CA PHE A 120 -0.62 -5.42 3.69
C PHE A 120 -1.74 -5.14 2.70
N PHE A 121 -1.69 -3.97 2.06
CA PHE A 121 -2.69 -3.60 1.06
C PHE A 121 -2.07 -3.53 -0.33
N GLN A 122 -2.72 -4.21 -1.27
CA GLN A 122 -2.47 -4.05 -2.68
C GLN A 122 -3.54 -3.10 -3.24
N ILE A 123 -3.16 -1.87 -3.53
CA ILE A 123 -4.08 -0.87 -4.08
C ILE A 123 -4.26 -1.13 -5.58
N GLN A 124 -5.51 -1.14 -6.05
CA GLN A 124 -5.84 -1.28 -7.47
C GLN A 124 -6.38 0.02 -8.05
N THR A 125 -7.17 0.76 -7.28
CA THR A 125 -7.68 2.06 -7.71
C THR A 125 -7.68 3.09 -6.59
N ILE A 126 -7.63 4.36 -7.00
CA ILE A 126 -7.65 5.53 -6.12
C ILE A 126 -8.49 6.64 -6.73
N ARG A 127 -9.25 7.36 -5.89
CA ARG A 127 -9.94 8.60 -6.26
C ARG A 127 -10.13 9.52 -5.08
N ARG A 128 -10.43 10.78 -5.33
CA ARG A 128 -10.93 11.66 -4.27
C ARG A 128 -12.39 11.31 -3.95
N PRO A 129 -12.85 11.49 -2.69
CA PRO A 129 -14.25 11.31 -2.35
C PRO A 129 -15.17 12.13 -3.28
N GLY A 130 -16.21 11.49 -3.81
CA GLY A 130 -17.16 12.12 -4.73
C GLY A 130 -16.70 12.18 -6.20
N GLU A 131 -15.46 11.83 -6.54
CA GLU A 131 -15.08 11.62 -7.95
C GLU A 131 -15.84 10.40 -8.51
N PRO A 132 -16.46 10.50 -9.70
CA PRO A 132 -17.24 9.39 -10.25
C PRO A 132 -16.36 8.23 -10.75
N GLU A 133 -15.13 8.52 -11.13
CA GLU A 133 -14.21 7.55 -11.75
C GLU A 133 -12.99 7.32 -10.87
N ALA A 134 -12.66 6.04 -10.65
CA ALA A 134 -11.45 5.64 -9.97
C ALA A 134 -10.29 5.49 -10.97
N ARG A 135 -9.13 6.04 -10.62
CA ARG A 135 -7.91 5.92 -11.43
C ARG A 135 -7.20 4.62 -11.05
N PRO A 136 -6.64 3.85 -12.01
CA PRO A 136 -5.83 2.70 -11.67
C PRO A 136 -4.56 3.14 -10.92
N ALA A 137 -4.17 2.36 -9.91
CA ALA A 137 -2.90 2.51 -9.22
C ALA A 137 -1.81 1.75 -10.01
N ASN A 138 -1.30 2.37 -11.06
CA ASN A 138 -0.33 1.78 -11.98
C ASN A 138 0.72 2.75 -12.53
N ARG A 139 1.06 3.80 -11.78
CA ARG A 139 1.91 4.90 -12.23
C ARG A 139 3.41 4.62 -12.20
N PHE A 140 3.84 3.58 -11.49
CA PHE A 140 5.26 3.35 -11.20
C PHE A 140 6.13 3.31 -12.47
N THR A 141 5.75 2.52 -13.48
CA THR A 141 6.59 2.36 -14.68
C THR A 141 6.75 3.67 -15.47
N GLU A 142 5.69 4.47 -15.55
CA GLU A 142 5.73 5.79 -16.21
C GLU A 142 6.60 6.77 -15.43
N ALA A 143 6.47 6.79 -14.10
CA ALA A 143 7.28 7.64 -13.22
C ALA A 143 8.77 7.23 -13.30
N TRP A 144 9.06 5.94 -13.25
CA TRP A 144 10.41 5.40 -13.38
C TRP A 144 11.03 5.74 -14.74
N ALA A 145 10.30 5.56 -15.84
CA ALA A 145 10.80 5.86 -17.17
C ALA A 145 11.06 7.36 -17.38
N THR A 146 10.24 8.21 -16.75
CA THR A 146 10.43 9.67 -16.75
C THR A 146 11.70 10.07 -16.01
N ALA A 147 11.98 9.41 -14.88
CA ALA A 147 13.21 9.63 -14.11
C ALA A 147 14.46 9.01 -14.76
N ASN A 148 14.30 7.96 -15.57
CA ASN A 148 15.38 7.18 -16.16
C ASN A 148 15.22 7.01 -17.68
N PRO A 149 15.22 8.10 -18.47
CA PRO A 149 14.89 8.02 -19.90
C PRO A 149 15.87 7.18 -20.72
N GLU A 150 17.16 7.20 -20.37
CA GLU A 150 18.19 6.39 -21.04
C GLU A 150 17.99 4.90 -20.77
N ALA A 151 17.80 4.51 -19.50
CA ALA A 151 17.53 3.13 -19.11
C ALA A 151 16.21 2.62 -19.71
N ALA A 152 15.16 3.46 -19.73
CA ALA A 152 13.89 3.11 -20.34
C ALA A 152 14.00 2.86 -21.85
N ALA A 153 14.91 3.55 -22.54
CA ALA A 153 15.15 3.36 -23.96
C ALA A 153 15.84 2.01 -24.30
N GLU A 154 16.51 1.37 -23.34
CA GLU A 154 17.09 0.03 -23.51
C GLU A 154 16.01 -1.05 -23.69
N GLY A 155 14.82 -0.85 -23.12
CA GLY A 155 13.71 -1.80 -23.11
C GLY A 155 13.92 -2.98 -22.14
N GLY A 156 12.95 -3.89 -22.09
CA GLY A 156 12.95 -5.04 -21.17
C GLY A 156 12.36 -4.75 -19.79
N GLU A 157 12.67 -5.58 -18.80
CA GLU A 157 12.21 -5.40 -17.42
C GLU A 157 12.93 -4.21 -16.75
N TRP A 158 12.15 -3.29 -16.16
CA TRP A 158 12.67 -2.04 -15.59
C TRP A 158 13.85 -2.26 -14.62
N PHE A 159 13.75 -3.25 -13.72
CA PHE A 159 14.75 -3.51 -12.69
C PHE A 159 16.09 -4.03 -13.26
N ARG A 160 16.11 -4.54 -14.50
CA ARG A 160 17.37 -4.93 -15.16
C ARG A 160 18.09 -3.74 -15.79
N ALA A 161 17.34 -2.71 -16.15
CA ALA A 161 17.85 -1.46 -16.72
C ALA A 161 18.11 -0.39 -15.65
N ASP A 162 17.50 -0.52 -14.48
CA ASP A 162 17.58 0.44 -13.40
C ASP A 162 19.04 0.72 -12.95
N PRO A 163 19.48 1.99 -12.95
CA PRO A 163 20.87 2.33 -12.66
C PRO A 163 21.26 2.02 -11.21
N ASP A 164 20.33 2.17 -10.25
CA ASP A 164 20.62 1.88 -8.84
C ASP A 164 20.75 0.37 -8.62
N VAL A 165 19.89 -0.43 -9.25
CA VAL A 165 20.01 -1.89 -9.22
C VAL A 165 21.33 -2.34 -9.83
N ARG A 166 21.70 -1.80 -11.00
CA ARG A 166 22.97 -2.12 -11.66
C ARG A 166 24.17 -1.73 -10.80
N ALA A 167 24.16 -0.54 -10.21
CA ALA A 167 25.23 -0.08 -9.34
C ALA A 167 25.38 -0.98 -8.10
N ARG A 168 24.27 -1.44 -7.51
CA ARG A 168 24.31 -2.39 -6.39
C ARG A 168 24.87 -3.75 -6.80
N ILE A 169 24.47 -4.29 -7.95
CA ILE A 169 25.01 -5.56 -8.46
C ILE A 169 26.50 -5.44 -8.77
N GLU A 170 26.95 -4.33 -9.34
CA GLU A 170 28.37 -4.09 -9.59
C GLU A 170 29.17 -4.04 -8.28
N ALA A 171 28.64 -3.38 -7.25
CA ALA A 171 29.32 -3.23 -5.97
C ALA A 171 29.28 -4.49 -5.09
N GLU A 172 28.15 -5.20 -5.06
CA GLU A 172 27.84 -6.22 -4.05
C GLU A 172 27.57 -7.61 -4.66
N GLY A 173 27.58 -7.75 -5.99
CA GLY A 173 27.12 -8.96 -6.66
C GLY A 173 25.59 -9.15 -6.61
N TYR A 174 25.10 -10.08 -7.41
CA TYR A 174 23.71 -10.56 -7.44
C TYR A 174 23.25 -11.12 -6.09
N LEU A 175 24.15 -11.73 -5.31
CA LEU A 175 23.80 -12.27 -3.98
C LEU A 175 23.90 -11.23 -2.86
N GLY A 176 24.44 -10.04 -3.13
CA GLY A 176 24.74 -9.03 -2.10
C GLY A 176 25.89 -9.43 -1.15
N LEU A 177 26.73 -10.39 -1.56
CA LEU A 177 27.84 -10.95 -0.77
C LEU A 177 29.22 -10.72 -1.39
N GLY A 178 29.28 -9.97 -2.48
CA GLY A 178 30.49 -9.66 -3.23
C GLY A 178 30.63 -10.46 -4.54
N PRO A 179 31.27 -9.90 -5.58
CA PRO A 179 31.45 -10.56 -6.87
C PRO A 179 32.20 -11.90 -6.81
N GLU A 180 33.09 -12.09 -5.84
CA GLU A 180 33.83 -13.34 -5.68
C GLU A 180 32.92 -14.49 -5.23
N VAL A 181 31.95 -14.20 -4.35
CA VAL A 181 30.97 -15.18 -3.88
C VAL A 181 30.02 -15.56 -5.01
N ASP A 182 29.59 -14.58 -5.79
CA ASP A 182 28.81 -14.81 -7.00
C ASP A 182 29.52 -15.72 -8.00
N ALA A 183 30.80 -15.45 -8.28
CA ALA A 183 31.58 -16.24 -9.22
C ALA A 183 31.71 -17.71 -8.77
N ALA A 184 31.93 -17.93 -7.46
CA ALA A 184 31.97 -19.28 -6.89
C ALA A 184 30.60 -19.97 -6.97
N PHE A 185 29.52 -19.26 -6.63
CA PHE A 185 28.16 -19.77 -6.73
C PHE A 185 27.79 -20.16 -8.17
N ILE A 186 28.09 -19.30 -9.15
CA ILE A 186 27.80 -19.58 -10.55
C ILE A 186 28.55 -20.82 -11.02
N ALA A 187 29.84 -20.95 -10.68
CA ALA A 187 30.65 -22.10 -11.10
C ALA A 187 30.20 -23.45 -10.49
N GLU A 188 29.55 -23.43 -9.32
CA GLU A 188 29.06 -24.63 -8.66
C GLU A 188 27.65 -25.03 -9.14
N TRP A 189 26.79 -24.05 -9.41
CA TRP A 189 25.36 -24.28 -9.61
C TRP A 189 24.87 -24.18 -11.06
N PHE A 190 25.70 -23.67 -11.99
CA PHE A 190 25.35 -23.49 -13.41
C PHE A 190 26.48 -23.95 -14.36
#